data_AF-A0A2U2PKP2-F1
#
_entry.id   AF-A0A2U2PKP2-F1
#
_cell.length_a   1.000
_cell.length_b   1.000
_cell.length_c   1.000
_cell.angle_alpha   90.00
_cell.angle_beta   90.00
_cell.angle_gamma   90.00
#
_symmetry.space_group_name_H-M   'P 1'
#
loop_
_entity.id
_entity.type
_entity.pdbx_description
1 polymer ?
#
loop_
_entity_poly.entity_id
_entity_poly.type
_entity_poly.pdbx_seq_one_letter_code
_entity_poly.pdbx_strand_id
1 'polypeptide(L)' 'MFFINDHDRGKGYGTSLFQFMKEKTGLTTVDVNEQNNQAIRFYEKLGFRKIGRSEKDSSGKDYPIIHMSL' A
#
# COMPACT_ATOMS: atom_id res chain seq x y z
N MET A 1 3.02 5.57 -6.70
CA MET A 1 3.77 4.89 -5.63
C MET A 1 3.99 5.86 -4.49
N PHE A 2 3.79 5.45 -3.23
CA PHE A 2 3.83 6.33 -2.05
C PHE A 2 4.90 5.87 -1.06
N PHE A 3 5.67 6.80 -0.51
CA PHE A 3 6.72 6.53 0.47
C PHE A 3 6.74 7.60 1.57
N ILE A 4 7.02 7.16 2.80
CA ILE A 4 7.36 8.03 3.94
C ILE A 4 8.78 7.69 4.36
N ASN A 5 9.58 8.74 4.59
CA ASN A 5 10.92 8.64 5.14
C ASN A 5 10.89 7.83 6.44
N ASP A 6 11.83 6.89 6.60
CA ASP A 6 11.93 6.00 7.76
C ASP A 6 11.87 6.77 9.09
N HIS A 7 12.50 7.95 9.17
CA HIS A 7 12.50 8.81 10.37
C HIS A 7 11.16 9.48 10.68
N ASP A 8 10.22 9.47 9.73
CA ASP A 8 8.91 10.12 9.82
C ASP A 8 7.75 9.13 9.94
N ARG A 9 8.05 7.83 9.97
CA ARG A 9 7.05 6.78 10.22
C ARG A 9 6.53 6.85 11.65
N GLY A 10 5.29 6.39 11.84
CA GLY A 10 4.61 6.42 13.15
C GLY A 10 4.05 7.79 13.57
N LYS A 11 4.33 8.86 12.82
CA LYS A 11 3.82 10.22 13.09
C LYS A 11 2.44 10.53 12.49
N GLY A 12 1.79 9.53 11.88
CA GLY A 12 0.46 9.68 11.26
C GLY A 12 0.44 10.16 9.81
N TYR A 13 1.56 10.58 9.22
CA TYR A 13 1.63 11.09 7.85
C TYR A 13 1.11 10.11 6.79
N GLY A 14 1.37 8.81 6.97
CA GLY A 14 0.83 7.77 6.09
C GLY A 14 -0.70 7.79 6.04
N THR A 15 -1.33 7.85 7.21
CA THR A 15 -2.78 7.88 7.33
C THR A 15 -3.34 9.18 6.76
N SER A 16 -2.74 10.34 7.10
CA SER A 16 -3.19 11.64 6.59
C SER A 16 -3.13 11.71 5.07
N LEU A 17 -2.05 11.25 4.46
CA LEU A 17 -1.95 11.26 2.99
C LEU A 17 -2.93 10.27 2.35
N PHE A 18 -3.09 9.07 2.93
CA PHE A 18 -4.06 8.12 2.41
C PHE A 18 -5.49 8.70 2.43
N GLN A 19 -5.92 9.30 3.53
CA GLN A 19 -7.26 9.91 3.63
C GLN A 19 -7.43 11.02 2.61
N PHE A 20 -6.43 11.91 2.46
CA PHE A 20 -6.45 12.95 1.44
C PHE A 20 -6.62 12.38 0.03
N MET A 21 -5.86 11.35 -0.35
CA MET A 21 -5.98 10.72 -1.66
C MET A 21 -7.33 10.03 -1.83
N LYS A 22 -7.81 9.30 -0.81
CA LYS A 22 -9.12 8.65 -0.84
C LYS A 22 -10.25 9.66 -1.07
N GLU A 23 -10.24 10.77 -0.36
CA GLU A 23 -11.25 11.84 -0.51
C GLU A 23 -11.21 12.49 -1.89
N LYS A 24 -10.01 12.67 -2.46
CA LYS A 24 -9.84 13.36 -3.75
C LYS A 24 -10.06 12.47 -4.96
N THR A 25 -9.72 11.19 -4.88
CA THR A 25 -9.70 10.30 -6.04
C THR A 25 -10.60 9.07 -5.90
N GLY A 26 -11.18 8.82 -4.72
CA GLY A 26 -11.93 7.60 -4.46
C GLY A 26 -11.04 6.35 -4.43
N LEU A 27 -9.75 6.48 -4.09
CA LEU A 27 -8.81 5.35 -4.07
C LEU A 27 -9.29 4.24 -3.12
N THR A 28 -9.62 3.08 -3.68
CA THR A 28 -10.03 1.89 -2.92
C THR A 28 -9.11 0.69 -3.13
N THR A 29 -8.16 0.76 -4.07
CA THR A 29 -7.22 -0.33 -4.36
C THR A 29 -5.77 0.14 -4.26
N VAL A 30 -4.90 -0.75 -3.81
CA VAL A 30 -3.46 -0.52 -3.72
C VAL A 30 -2.67 -1.79 -4.06
N ASP A 31 -1.51 -1.58 -4.65
CA ASP A 31 -0.52 -2.63 -4.91
C ASP A 31 0.68 -2.44 -4.00
N VAL A 32 1.14 -3.52 -3.38
CA VAL A 32 2.26 -3.51 -2.45
C VAL A 32 3.20 -4.68 -2.73
N ASN A 33 4.51 -4.41 -2.75
CA ASN A 33 5.50 -5.48 -2.83
C ASN A 33 5.32 -6.44 -1.65
N GLU A 34 5.30 -7.75 -1.92
CA GLU A 34 5.06 -8.79 -0.91
C GLU A 34 6.07 -8.74 0.24
N GLN A 35 7.31 -8.35 -0.05
CA GLN A 35 8.37 -8.22 0.95
C GLN A 35 8.16 -7.03 1.91
N ASN A 36 7.33 -6.05 1.52
CA ASN A 36 7.05 -4.87 2.35
C ASN A 36 5.94 -5.16 3.37
N ASN A 37 6.26 -6.04 4.31
CA ASN A 37 5.38 -6.43 5.42
C ASN A 37 4.91 -5.23 6.26
N GLN A 38 5.68 -4.14 6.31
CA GLN A 38 5.27 -2.93 7.02
C GLN A 38 4.13 -2.20 6.30
N ALA A 39 4.23 -2.03 4.98
CA ALA A 39 3.18 -1.42 4.18
C ALA A 39 1.90 -2.28 4.15
N ILE A 40 2.04 -3.61 4.03
CA ILE A 40 0.90 -4.54 4.10
C ILE A 40 0.13 -4.32 5.41
N ARG A 41 0.82 -4.36 6.56
CA ARG A 41 0.19 -4.12 7.87
C ARG A 41 -0.41 -2.73 8.01
N PHE A 42 0.21 -1.73 7.40
CA PHE A 42 -0.33 -0.37 7.38
C PHE A 42 -1.69 -0.33 6.66
N TYR A 43 -1.80 -0.91 5.46
CA TYR A 43 -3.06 -0.95 4.73
C TYR A 43 -4.11 -1.86 5.39
N GLU A 44 -3.71 -2.99 5.97
CA GLU A 44 -4.62 -3.85 6.74
C GLU A 44 -5.27 -3.10 7.92
N LYS A 45 -4.51 -2.24 8.62
CA LYS A 45 -5.04 -1.35 9.68
C LYS A 45 -6.00 -0.29 9.16
N LEU A 46 -5.86 0.12 7.90
CA LEU A 46 -6.79 1.04 7.22
C LEU A 46 -8.05 0.34 6.71
N GLY A 47 -8.16 -0.99 6.86
CA GLY A 47 -9.31 -1.78 6.46
C GLY A 47 -9.10 -2.61 5.19
N PHE A 48 -7.98 -2.44 4.50
CA PHE A 48 -7.72 -3.18 3.26
C PHE A 48 -7.61 -4.69 3.52
N ARG A 49 -7.93 -5.47 2.49
CA ARG A 49 -7.81 -6.92 2.43
C ARG A 49 -7.07 -7.32 1.18
N LYS A 50 -6.25 -8.38 1.27
CA LYS A 50 -5.57 -8.96 0.11
C LYS A 50 -6.62 -9.60 -0.79
N ILE A 51 -6.62 -9.25 -2.07
CA ILE A 51 -7.55 -9.76 -3.08
C ILE A 51 -6.84 -10.55 -4.19
N GLY A 52 -5.51 -10.49 -4.25
CA GLY A 52 -4.73 -11.22 -5.24
C GLY A 52 -3.24 -11.06 -5.05
N ARG A 53 -2.48 -11.80 -5.87
CA ARG A 53 -1.02 -11.75 -5.92
C ARG A 53 -0.55 -11.92 -7.36
N SER A 54 0.41 -11.11 -7.77
CA SER A 54 1.19 -11.29 -9.00
C SER A 54 2.59 -11.76 -8.65
N GLU A 55 3.13 -12.72 -9.41
CA GLU A 55 4.50 -13.21 -9.21
C GLU A 55 5.57 -12.18 -9.61
N LYS A 56 5.20 -11.30 -10.56
CA LYS A 56 6.07 -10.30 -11.14
C LYS A 56 5.47 -8.91 -11.01
N ASP A 57 6.34 -7.90 -11.03
CA ASP A 57 5.91 -6.51 -11.10
C ASP A 57 5.43 -6.13 -12.52
N SER A 58 4.97 -4.89 -12.68
CA SER A 58 4.52 -4.36 -13.97
C SER A 58 5.61 -4.26 -15.04
N SER A 59 6.88 -4.41 -14.66
CA SER A 59 8.03 -4.45 -15.57
C SER A 59 8.49 -5.88 -15.88
N GLY A 60 7.81 -6.91 -15.36
CA GLY A 60 8.14 -8.32 -15.56
C GLY A 60 9.30 -8.84 -14.70
N LYS A 61 9.72 -8.09 -13.67
CA LYS A 61 10.76 -8.53 -12.73
C LYS A 61 10.15 -9.39 -11.63
N ASP A 62 10.98 -10.27 -11.04
CA ASP A 62 10.59 -11.19 -9.95
C ASP A 62 10.43 -10.47 -8.60
N TYR A 63 9.57 -9.46 -8.57
CA TYR A 63 9.11 -8.75 -7.39
C TYR A 63 7.61 -9.00 -7.22
N PRO A 64 7.22 -10.04 -6.46
CA PRO A 64 5.83 -10.34 -6.23
C PRO A 64 5.06 -9.17 -5.62
N ILE A 65 3.87 -8.93 -6.16
CA ILE A 65 2.97 -7.85 -5.76
C ILE A 65 1.74 -8.46 -5.10
N ILE A 66 1.32 -7.91 -3.97
CA ILE A 66 0.03 -8.17 -3.35
C ILE A 66 -0.93 -7.07 -3.77
N HIS A 67 -2.07 -7.46 -4.31
CA HIS A 67 -3.18 -6.57 -4.63
C HIS A 67 -4.11 -6.50 -3.42
N MET A 68 -4.44 -5.29 -2.97
CA MET A 68 -5.33 -5.07 -1.83
C MET A 68 -6.48 -4.13 -2.18
N SER A 69 -7.65 -4.36 -1.59
CA SER A 69 -8.83 -3.49 -1.69
C SER A 69 -9.39 -3.15 -0.31
N LEU A 70 -9.90 -1.92 -0.16
CA LEU A 70 -10.73 -1.49 0.97
C LEU A 70 -12.15 -2.04 0.86
#